data_AF-A0A3B9AQ64-F1
#
_entry.id   AF-A0A3B9AQ64-F1
#
_cell.length_a   1.000
_cell.length_b   1.000
_cell.length_c   1.000
_cell.angle_alpha   90.00
_cell.angle_beta   90.00
_cell.angle_gamma   90.00
#
_symmetry.space_group_name_H-M   'P 1'
#
loop_
_entity.id
_entity.type
_entity.pdbx_description
1 polymer ?
#
loop_
_entity_poly.entity_id
_entity_poly.type
_entity_poly.pdbx_seq_one_letter_code
_entity_poly.pdbx_strand_id
1 'polypeptide(L)'
;MYDYAIIGAGAAGLHLALAMQADPVFANKRILILDKDAKDQNDRTWCFWEKGDGLWDSIVLTSWSTGNFYGGGENIPLDISPYRYKILRGLDFYNHAKQTLSKHSGITWIQEEVLQVSKGAPLQITTTKGQYEAEYVFDSRIPPEFYTDGQQYTRLLQHFKGWWIKTPDDFFDPERFTMMDYRLLYQNSTSFTYVLPLNRREALVEFTLFTRDLLQEAD
;
A
#
# COMPACT_ATOMS: atom_id res chain seq x y z
N MET A 1 23.59 -14.20 11.84
CA MET A 1 22.41 -14.57 12.63
C MET A 1 21.69 -13.32 13.11
N TYR A 2 20.37 -13.32 13.09
CA TYR A 2 19.47 -12.26 13.56
C TYR A 2 18.43 -12.85 14.52
N ASP A 3 17.83 -12.03 15.38
CA ASP A 3 16.69 -12.47 16.20
C ASP A 3 15.44 -12.56 15.32
N TYR A 4 15.25 -11.58 14.44
CA TYR A 4 14.10 -11.48 13.54
C TYR A 4 14.55 -11.15 12.12
N ALA A 5 13.83 -11.67 11.13
CA ALA A 5 13.90 -11.21 9.76
C ALA A 5 12.50 -10.85 9.24
N ILE A 6 12.42 -9.76 8.48
CA ILE A 6 11.23 -9.28 7.79
C ILE A 6 11.53 -9.32 6.30
N ILE A 7 10.76 -10.11 5.56
CA ILE A 7 10.88 -10.26 4.11
C ILE A 7 9.74 -9.49 3.45
N GLY A 8 10.12 -8.47 2.67
CA GLY A 8 9.23 -7.48 2.08
C GLY A 8 9.15 -6.21 2.93
N ALA A 9 9.73 -5.13 2.43
CA ALA A 9 9.63 -3.77 2.94
C ALA A 9 8.42 -3.03 2.30
N GLY A 10 7.30 -3.74 2.14
CA GLY A 10 6.01 -3.15 1.77
C GLY A 10 5.25 -2.62 3.00
N ALA A 11 3.95 -2.39 2.84
CA ALA A 11 3.09 -1.91 3.93
C ALA A 11 3.20 -2.82 5.17
N ALA A 12 2.98 -4.12 5.03
CA ALA A 12 2.99 -5.06 6.16
C ALA A 12 4.34 -5.08 6.89
N GLY A 13 5.45 -5.29 6.17
CA GLY A 13 6.77 -5.43 6.78
C GLY A 13 7.27 -4.14 7.44
N LEU A 14 7.02 -2.97 6.84
CA LEU A 14 7.47 -1.70 7.43
C LEU A 14 6.61 -1.26 8.61
N HIS A 15 5.30 -1.53 8.62
CA HIS A 15 4.50 -1.33 9.82
C HIS A 15 5.01 -2.19 10.98
N LEU A 16 5.34 -3.46 10.71
CA LEU A 16 5.93 -4.34 11.73
C LEU A 16 7.30 -3.83 12.20
N ALA A 17 8.19 -3.46 11.29
CA ALA A 17 9.51 -2.95 11.63
C ALA A 17 9.44 -1.67 12.50
N LEU A 18 8.54 -0.74 12.16
CA LEU A 18 8.33 0.48 12.93
C LEU A 18 7.73 0.21 14.31
N ALA A 19 6.77 -0.71 14.40
CA ALA A 19 6.22 -1.14 15.68
C ALA A 19 7.28 -1.80 16.57
N MET A 20 8.10 -2.69 16.01
CA MET A 20 9.22 -3.33 16.73
C MET A 20 10.24 -2.29 17.18
N GLN A 21 10.61 -1.32 16.33
CA GLN A 21 11.55 -0.27 16.70
C GLN A 21 11.05 0.60 17.85
N ALA A 22 9.74 0.88 17.90
CA ALA A 22 9.13 1.70 18.92
C ALA A 22 8.95 0.98 20.28
N ASP A 23 8.96 -0.35 20.29
CA ASP A 23 8.74 -1.15 21.50
C ASP A 23 10.08 -1.50 22.20
N PRO A 24 10.27 -1.11 23.48
CA PRO A 24 11.49 -1.39 24.24
C PRO A 24 11.90 -2.87 24.32
N VAL A 25 10.96 -3.82 24.14
CA VAL A 25 11.26 -5.26 24.11
C VAL A 25 12.26 -5.60 23.01
N PHE A 26 12.28 -4.86 21.90
CA PHE A 26 13.16 -5.10 20.76
C PHE A 26 14.44 -4.25 20.76
N ALA A 27 14.67 -3.40 21.77
CA ALA A 27 15.79 -2.45 21.79
C ALA A 27 17.18 -3.10 21.62
N ASN A 28 17.34 -4.34 22.10
CA ASN A 28 18.58 -5.11 22.00
C ASN A 28 18.53 -6.23 20.95
N LYS A 29 17.51 -6.23 20.08
CA LYS A 29 17.30 -7.26 19.07
C LYS A 29 17.94 -6.88 17.74
N ARG A 30 18.49 -7.88 17.05
CA ARG A 30 18.98 -7.76 15.68
C ARG A 30 17.86 -8.11 14.72
N ILE A 31 17.43 -7.15 13.93
CA ILE A 31 16.32 -7.27 12.99
C ILE A 31 16.86 -7.07 11.57
N LEU A 32 16.69 -8.07 10.72
CA LEU A 32 17.01 -8.01 9.30
C LEU A 32 15.77 -7.62 8.50
N ILE A 33 15.87 -6.64 7.62
CA ILE A 33 14.83 -6.29 6.63
C ILE A 33 15.40 -6.58 5.24
N LEU A 34 14.69 -7.41 4.47
CA LEU A 34 15.05 -7.79 3.11
C LEU A 34 13.95 -7.38 2.13
N ASP A 35 14.30 -6.65 1.08
CA ASP A 35 13.42 -6.39 -0.05
C ASP A 35 14.25 -6.34 -1.35
N LYS A 36 13.67 -6.78 -2.46
CA LYS A 36 14.32 -6.71 -3.78
C LYS A 36 14.41 -5.28 -4.29
N ASP A 37 13.45 -4.44 -3.94
CA ASP A 37 13.38 -3.05 -4.35
C ASP A 37 14.12 -2.15 -3.34
N ALA A 38 14.76 -1.10 -3.86
CA ALA A 38 15.41 -0.11 -3.02
C ALA A 38 14.41 0.73 -2.19
N LYS A 39 13.11 0.71 -2.52
CA LYS A 39 12.05 1.54 -1.91
C LYS A 39 12.38 3.03 -1.94
N ASP A 40 12.85 3.51 -3.08
CA ASP A 40 13.26 4.89 -3.35
C ASP A 40 12.41 5.56 -4.44
N GLN A 41 11.38 4.87 -4.92
CA GLN A 41 10.40 5.38 -5.89
C GLN A 41 8.99 5.37 -5.32
N ASN A 42 8.15 6.27 -5.85
CA ASN A 42 6.73 6.26 -5.55
C ASN A 42 6.01 5.23 -6.42
N ASP A 43 6.04 3.97 -5.98
CA ASP A 43 5.46 2.84 -6.70
C ASP A 43 3.96 2.65 -6.44
N ARG A 44 3.39 3.39 -5.47
CA ARG A 44 1.99 3.27 -5.08
C ARG A 44 1.47 4.51 -4.37
N THR A 45 0.16 4.67 -4.44
CA THR A 45 -0.63 5.58 -3.61
C THR A 45 -1.38 4.73 -2.60
N TRP A 46 -1.29 5.07 -1.31
CA TRP A 46 -2.08 4.39 -0.28
C TRP A 46 -3.22 5.27 0.16
N CYS A 47 -4.41 4.69 0.15
CA CYS A 47 -5.60 5.32 0.68
C CYS A 47 -6.18 4.45 1.78
N PHE A 48 -6.56 5.07 2.90
CA PHE A 48 -7.01 4.36 4.09
C PHE A 48 -8.00 5.19 4.90
N TRP A 49 -8.71 4.52 5.80
CA TRP A 49 -9.73 5.10 6.66
C TRP A 49 -9.24 5.08 8.10
N GLU A 50 -9.37 6.21 8.80
CA GLU A 50 -8.94 6.30 10.19
C GLU A 50 -9.84 7.28 10.97
N LYS A 51 -10.02 7.03 12.27
CA LYS A 51 -10.70 7.96 13.16
C LYS A 51 -9.68 8.85 13.85
N GLY A 52 -9.93 10.15 13.87
CA GLY A 52 -9.08 11.12 14.55
C GLY A 52 -7.66 11.19 13.97
N ASP A 53 -6.73 11.53 14.86
CA ASP A 53 -5.31 11.68 14.53
C ASP A 53 -4.64 10.30 14.45
N GLY A 54 -3.79 10.14 13.44
CA GLY A 54 -3.14 8.90 13.09
C GLY A 54 -1.62 8.93 13.17
N LEU A 55 -1.02 7.74 13.20
CA LEU A 55 0.45 7.58 13.23
C LEU A 55 1.14 8.25 12.04
N TRP A 56 0.45 8.34 10.90
CA TRP A 56 1.02 8.79 9.63
C TRP A 56 0.64 10.22 9.27
N ASP A 57 -0.02 10.97 10.14
CA ASP A 57 -0.56 12.30 9.80
C ASP A 57 0.50 13.29 9.32
N SER A 58 1.75 13.15 9.79
CA SER A 58 2.86 13.99 9.34
C SER A 58 3.29 13.78 7.88
N ILE A 59 2.87 12.66 7.26
CA ILE A 59 3.18 12.27 5.88
C ILE A 59 1.92 12.05 5.02
N VAL A 60 0.74 12.36 5.56
CA VAL A 60 -0.51 12.31 4.80
C VAL A 60 -0.49 13.46 3.77
N LEU A 61 -0.79 13.12 2.52
CA LEU A 61 -0.82 14.08 1.42
C LEU A 61 -2.10 14.93 1.47
N THR A 62 -3.25 14.31 1.74
CA THR A 62 -4.52 15.00 2.02
C THR A 62 -5.52 14.05 2.70
N SER A 63 -6.62 14.61 3.22
CA SER A 63 -7.69 13.82 3.84
C SER A 63 -9.05 14.47 3.67
N TRP A 64 -10.10 13.67 3.64
CA TRP A 64 -11.48 14.12 3.52
C TRP A 64 -12.36 13.52 4.61
N SER A 65 -13.41 14.25 5.00
CA SER A 65 -14.48 13.78 5.90
C SER A 65 -15.83 13.66 5.19
N THR A 66 -15.90 14.09 3.93
CA THR A 66 -17.09 13.99 3.11
C THR A 66 -16.71 13.56 1.70
N GLY A 67 -17.64 12.97 0.98
CA GLY A 67 -17.42 12.55 -0.40
C GLY A 67 -18.70 12.45 -1.20
N ASN A 68 -18.60 11.92 -2.40
CA ASN A 68 -19.72 11.67 -3.30
C ASN A 68 -19.70 10.22 -3.81
N PHE A 69 -20.89 9.68 -4.00
CA PHE A 69 -21.14 8.44 -4.73
C PHE A 69 -22.11 8.76 -5.87
N TYR A 70 -21.73 8.47 -7.11
CA TYR A 70 -22.62 8.64 -8.26
C TYR A 70 -23.08 7.28 -8.76
N GLY A 71 -24.38 7.01 -8.71
CA GLY A 71 -24.97 5.76 -9.16
C GLY A 71 -26.48 5.88 -9.29
N GLY A 72 -27.09 5.03 -10.14
CA GLY A 72 -28.55 5.08 -10.38
C GLY A 72 -29.05 6.39 -11.01
N GLY A 73 -28.16 7.21 -11.58
CA GLY A 73 -28.48 8.54 -12.10
C GLY A 73 -28.48 9.66 -11.05
N GLU A 74 -28.09 9.36 -9.81
CA GLU A 74 -28.11 10.29 -8.70
C GLU A 74 -26.70 10.59 -8.18
N ASN A 75 -26.58 11.72 -7.45
CA ASN A 75 -25.43 12.01 -6.60
C ASN A 75 -25.83 11.80 -5.15
N ILE A 76 -25.19 10.85 -4.48
CA ILE A 76 -25.39 10.53 -3.08
C ILE A 76 -24.22 11.13 -2.29
N PRO A 77 -24.43 12.24 -1.55
CA PRO A 77 -23.39 12.80 -0.70
C PRO A 77 -23.09 11.86 0.46
N LEU A 78 -21.80 11.71 0.77
CA LEU A 78 -21.31 10.90 1.87
C LEU A 78 -20.79 11.82 2.97
N ASP A 79 -21.27 11.60 4.20
CA ASP A 79 -20.61 12.04 5.42
C ASP A 79 -20.02 10.79 6.08
N ILE A 80 -18.70 10.76 6.17
CA ILE A 80 -17.97 9.58 6.66
C ILE A 80 -17.51 9.76 8.11
N SER A 81 -17.98 10.81 8.80
CA SER A 81 -17.70 11.04 10.22
C SER A 81 -18.07 9.81 11.06
N PRO A 82 -17.25 9.44 12.06
CA PRO A 82 -16.05 10.11 12.55
C PRO A 82 -14.75 9.69 11.83
N TYR A 83 -14.85 9.01 10.69
CA TYR A 83 -13.69 8.62 9.89
C TYR A 83 -13.24 9.75 8.97
N ARG A 84 -11.96 9.69 8.61
CA ARG A 84 -11.37 10.42 7.50
C ARG A 84 -10.83 9.43 6.49
N TYR A 85 -11.05 9.70 5.21
CA TYR A 85 -10.33 9.01 4.15
C TYR A 85 -9.05 9.78 3.89
N LYS A 86 -7.90 9.12 4.02
CA LYS A 86 -6.57 9.72 3.95
C LYS A 86 -5.82 9.12 2.76
N ILE A 87 -5.01 9.93 2.11
CA ILE A 87 -4.10 9.50 1.03
C ILE A 87 -2.66 9.81 1.44
N LEU A 88 -1.75 8.88 1.17
CA LEU A 88 -0.31 9.09 1.34
C LEU A 88 0.45 8.49 0.15
N ARG A 89 1.62 9.05 -0.15
CA ARG A 89 2.52 8.53 -1.19
C ARG A 89 3.38 7.43 -0.61
N GLY A 90 3.51 6.30 -1.32
CA GLY A 90 4.36 5.19 -0.88
C GLY A 90 5.78 5.64 -0.56
N LEU A 91 6.35 6.53 -1.40
CA LEU A 91 7.69 7.07 -1.19
C LEU A 91 7.85 7.84 0.13
N ASP A 92 6.85 8.64 0.51
CA ASP A 92 6.92 9.44 1.76
C ASP A 92 6.91 8.51 2.97
N PHE A 93 6.12 7.43 2.91
CA PHE A 93 6.15 6.40 3.94
C PHE A 93 7.47 5.62 3.97
N TYR A 94 8.04 5.26 2.82
CA TYR A 94 9.34 4.58 2.76
C TYR A 94 10.46 5.44 3.34
N ASN A 95 10.47 6.74 3.02
CA ASN A 95 11.43 7.69 3.55
C ASN A 95 11.27 7.85 5.06
N HIS A 96 10.03 8.01 5.54
CA HIS A 96 9.74 8.03 6.97
C HIS A 96 10.25 6.77 7.67
N ALA A 97 9.95 5.59 7.12
CA ALA A 97 10.38 4.32 7.68
C ALA A 97 11.91 4.22 7.74
N LYS A 98 12.62 4.49 6.65
CA LYS A 98 14.08 4.48 6.61
C LYS A 98 14.70 5.46 7.59
N GLN A 99 14.17 6.69 7.68
CA GLN A 99 14.67 7.70 8.60
C GLN A 99 14.47 7.28 10.06
N THR A 100 13.33 6.67 10.40
CA THR A 100 13.04 6.22 11.75
C THR A 100 13.86 4.97 12.13
N LEU A 101 13.89 3.97 11.26
CA LEU A 101 14.57 2.69 11.52
C LEU A 101 16.10 2.82 11.54
N SER A 102 16.68 3.77 10.78
CA SER A 102 18.14 4.02 10.80
C SER A 102 18.68 4.51 12.14
N LYS A 103 17.81 4.96 13.05
CA LYS A 103 18.18 5.37 14.41
C LYS A 103 18.44 4.17 15.34
N HIS A 104 18.03 2.97 14.95
CA HIS A 104 18.17 1.76 15.76
C HIS A 104 19.35 0.91 15.26
N SER A 105 20.40 0.80 16.06
CA SER A 105 21.63 0.08 15.68
C SER A 105 21.44 -1.43 15.46
N GLY A 106 20.37 -2.00 16.00
CA GLY A 106 20.00 -3.41 15.76
C GLY A 106 19.31 -3.69 14.44
N ILE A 107 18.98 -2.67 13.62
CA ILE A 107 18.28 -2.88 12.35
C ILE A 107 19.29 -2.90 11.20
N THR A 108 19.26 -3.98 10.42
CA THR A 108 19.99 -4.09 9.16
C THR A 108 19.00 -4.17 8.00
N TRP A 109 19.09 -3.24 7.05
CA TRP A 109 18.29 -3.26 5.82
C TRP A 109 19.18 -3.67 4.64
N ILE A 110 18.79 -4.71 3.90
CA ILE A 110 19.53 -5.19 2.74
C ILE A 110 18.61 -5.26 1.51
N GLN A 111 19.07 -4.70 0.39
CA GLN A 111 18.38 -4.78 -0.90
C GLN A 111 18.76 -6.06 -1.65
N GLU A 112 17.99 -7.11 -1.41
CA GLU A 112 18.16 -8.44 -2.00
C GLU A 112 16.82 -9.15 -2.18
N GLU A 113 16.70 -9.89 -3.28
CA GLU A 113 15.56 -10.77 -3.51
C GLU A 113 15.75 -12.06 -2.72
N VAL A 114 14.80 -12.35 -1.83
CA VAL A 114 14.73 -13.64 -1.15
C VAL A 114 14.17 -14.68 -2.11
N LEU A 115 14.90 -15.77 -2.29
CA LEU A 115 14.52 -16.90 -3.12
C LEU A 115 13.78 -17.96 -2.28
N GLN A 116 14.30 -18.25 -1.09
CA GLN A 116 13.78 -19.34 -0.25
C GLN A 116 13.96 -19.05 1.24
N VAL A 117 13.00 -19.52 2.04
CA VAL A 117 13.14 -19.66 3.49
C VAL A 117 13.02 -21.13 3.82
N SER A 118 14.08 -21.71 4.37
CA SER A 118 14.17 -23.13 4.71
C SER A 118 13.99 -23.34 6.21
N LYS A 119 13.23 -24.39 6.57
CA LYS A 119 13.03 -24.80 7.96
C LYS A 119 14.36 -25.25 8.58
N GLY A 120 14.59 -24.84 9.83
CA GLY A 120 15.80 -25.14 10.59
C GLY A 120 15.73 -24.50 11.98
N ALA A 121 16.77 -24.70 12.79
CA ALA A 121 16.96 -24.00 14.06
C ALA A 121 18.42 -23.49 14.12
N PRO A 122 18.70 -22.26 13.64
CA PRO A 122 17.78 -21.21 13.16
C PRO A 122 17.21 -21.43 11.74
N LEU A 123 16.24 -20.61 11.34
CA LEU A 123 15.71 -20.57 9.97
C LEU A 123 16.76 -20.01 9.01
N GLN A 124 16.86 -20.58 7.81
CA GLN A 124 17.81 -20.14 6.77
C GLN A 124 17.07 -19.36 5.67
N ILE A 125 17.61 -18.20 5.31
CA ILE A 125 17.07 -17.31 4.28
C ILE A 125 18.10 -17.24 3.15
N THR A 126 17.76 -17.79 1.99
CA THR A 126 18.61 -17.74 0.79
C THR A 126 18.13 -16.61 -0.11
N THR A 127 19.06 -15.74 -0.51
CA THR A 127 18.80 -14.63 -1.43
C THR A 127 19.57 -14.82 -2.74
N THR A 128 19.39 -13.89 -3.66
CA THR A 128 20.17 -13.84 -4.90
C THR A 128 21.67 -13.55 -4.69
N LYS A 129 22.09 -13.02 -3.53
CA LYS A 129 23.48 -12.61 -3.26
C LYS A 129 24.11 -13.28 -2.04
N GLY A 130 23.35 -13.95 -1.19
CA GLY A 130 23.87 -14.53 0.04
C GLY A 130 22.89 -15.39 0.82
N GLN A 131 23.29 -15.68 2.05
CA GLN A 131 22.50 -16.46 3.00
C GLN A 131 22.50 -15.75 4.36
N TYR A 132 21.33 -15.77 5.00
CA TYR A 132 21.12 -15.21 6.34
C TYR A 132 20.42 -16.24 7.22
N GLU A 133 20.51 -16.03 8.52
CA GLU A 133 19.87 -16.88 9.52
C GLU A 133 19.12 -16.02 10.53
N ALA A 134 17.91 -16.43 10.89
CA ALA A 134 17.09 -15.76 11.91
C ALA A 134 16.32 -16.76 12.78
N GLU A 135 16.03 -16.40 14.03
CA GLU A 135 15.18 -17.23 14.90
C GLU A 135 13.71 -17.18 14.45
N TYR A 136 13.25 -15.98 14.08
CA TYR A 136 11.89 -15.75 13.57
C TYR A 136 11.93 -15.05 12.21
N VAL A 137 11.04 -15.46 11.30
CA VAL A 137 10.90 -14.87 9.96
C VAL A 137 9.45 -14.46 9.74
N PHE A 138 9.24 -13.18 9.43
CA PHE A 138 7.97 -12.64 8.95
C PHE A 138 8.06 -12.44 7.44
N ASP A 139 7.39 -13.29 6.68
CA ASP A 139 7.44 -13.26 5.22
C ASP A 139 6.13 -12.75 4.64
N SER A 140 6.18 -11.58 3.99
CA SER A 140 5.02 -10.93 3.37
C SER A 140 4.92 -11.18 1.86
N ARG A 141 5.78 -12.03 1.29
CA ARG A 141 5.69 -12.45 -0.11
C ARG A 141 4.43 -13.28 -0.32
N ILE A 142 3.81 -13.12 -1.48
CA ILE A 142 2.66 -13.95 -1.86
C ILE A 142 3.20 -15.34 -2.23
N PRO A 143 2.74 -16.41 -1.56
CA PRO A 143 3.18 -17.77 -1.86
C PRO A 143 2.76 -18.17 -3.28
N PRO A 144 3.58 -18.91 -4.06
CA PRO A 144 3.23 -19.35 -5.41
C PRO A 144 1.90 -20.10 -5.48
N GLU A 145 1.55 -20.83 -4.42
CA GLU A 145 0.32 -21.58 -4.27
C GLU A 145 -0.92 -20.70 -4.43
N PHE A 146 -0.85 -19.42 -4.04
CA PHE A 146 -1.93 -18.44 -4.22
C PHE A 146 -2.37 -18.32 -5.68
N TYR A 147 -1.45 -18.51 -6.63
CA TYR A 147 -1.74 -18.43 -8.06
C TYR A 147 -2.15 -19.76 -8.68
N THR A 148 -1.90 -20.89 -8.00
CA THR A 148 -2.15 -22.24 -8.53
C THR A 148 -3.33 -22.96 -7.88
N ASP A 149 -3.79 -22.55 -6.69
CA ASP A 149 -4.93 -23.15 -5.99
C ASP A 149 -6.25 -22.78 -6.68
N GLY A 150 -6.45 -23.37 -7.85
CA GLY A 150 -7.63 -23.18 -8.69
C GLY A 150 -8.81 -23.97 -8.14
N GLN A 151 -9.96 -23.28 -8.07
CA GLN A 151 -11.34 -23.79 -7.90
C GLN A 151 -11.97 -23.75 -6.49
N GLN A 152 -11.24 -23.53 -5.39
CA GLN A 152 -11.91 -23.41 -4.09
C GLN A 152 -12.64 -22.08 -3.88
N TYR A 153 -12.20 -21.02 -4.56
CA TYR A 153 -12.70 -19.66 -4.34
C TYR A 153 -13.00 -18.94 -5.65
N THR A 154 -13.98 -18.03 -5.63
CA THR A 154 -14.22 -17.11 -6.73
C THR A 154 -13.12 -16.05 -6.76
N ARG A 155 -12.28 -16.07 -7.80
CA ARG A 155 -11.26 -15.04 -8.04
C ARG A 155 -11.83 -13.96 -8.94
N LEU A 156 -11.78 -12.71 -8.46
CA LEU A 156 -12.14 -11.52 -9.22
C LEU A 156 -10.93 -10.60 -9.26
N LEU A 157 -10.51 -10.20 -10.47
CA LEU A 157 -9.42 -9.25 -10.64
C LEU A 157 -9.98 -7.84 -10.59
N GLN A 158 -9.28 -6.96 -9.88
CA GLN A 158 -9.57 -5.54 -9.82
C GLN A 158 -8.43 -4.80 -10.50
N HIS A 159 -8.77 -4.04 -11.54
CA HIS A 159 -7.83 -3.27 -12.33
C HIS A 159 -7.94 -1.80 -11.96
N PHE A 160 -6.80 -1.12 -11.92
CA PHE A 160 -6.71 0.30 -11.62
C PHE A 160 -5.83 0.98 -12.67
N LYS A 161 -6.28 2.12 -13.20
CA LYS A 161 -5.46 3.02 -14.03
C LYS A 161 -5.78 4.46 -13.63
N GLY A 162 -4.77 5.16 -13.13
CA GLY A 162 -4.95 6.51 -12.64
C GLY A 162 -3.94 7.50 -13.19
N TRP A 163 -4.35 8.77 -13.24
CA TRP A 163 -3.50 9.90 -13.58
C TRP A 163 -3.65 11.00 -12.54
N TRP A 164 -2.50 11.56 -12.16
CA TRP A 164 -2.46 12.86 -11.52
C TRP A 164 -2.61 13.92 -12.60
N ILE A 165 -3.69 14.70 -12.54
CA ILE A 165 -3.99 15.74 -13.54
C ILE A 165 -3.97 17.12 -12.90
N LYS A 166 -3.73 18.13 -13.75
CA LYS A 166 -3.81 19.54 -13.40
C LYS A 166 -4.68 20.29 -14.40
N THR A 167 -5.68 21.02 -13.91
CA THR A 167 -6.56 21.85 -14.75
C THR A 167 -6.04 23.29 -14.82
N PRO A 168 -6.30 24.01 -15.94
CA PRO A 168 -5.91 25.42 -16.06
C PRO A 168 -6.67 26.30 -15.05
N ASP A 169 -7.95 26.01 -14.83
CA ASP A 169 -8.86 26.73 -13.95
C ASP A 169 -9.31 25.88 -12.76
N ASP A 170 -9.87 26.52 -11.75
CA ASP A 170 -10.46 25.86 -10.59
C ASP A 170 -11.63 24.96 -11.02
N PHE A 171 -11.53 23.66 -10.73
CA PHE A 171 -12.51 22.66 -11.13
C PHE A 171 -12.92 21.73 -9.99
N PHE A 172 -11.97 21.34 -9.12
CA PHE A 172 -12.24 20.38 -8.05
C PHE A 172 -12.69 21.05 -6.75
N ASP A 173 -13.49 20.33 -5.97
CA ASP A 173 -13.76 20.63 -4.57
C ASP A 173 -12.75 19.89 -3.68
N PRO A 174 -11.77 20.58 -3.05
CA PRO A 174 -10.78 19.91 -2.21
C PRO A 174 -11.35 19.28 -0.94
N GLU A 175 -12.57 19.66 -0.51
CA GLU A 175 -13.19 19.14 0.71
C GLU A 175 -13.97 17.83 0.48
N ARG A 176 -14.16 17.44 -0.78
CA ARG A 176 -14.96 16.27 -1.18
C ARG A 176 -14.25 15.41 -2.20
N PHE A 177 -13.97 14.17 -1.84
CA PHE A 177 -13.55 13.16 -2.80
C PHE A 177 -14.76 12.47 -3.45
N THR A 178 -14.58 11.94 -4.65
CA THR A 178 -15.55 11.02 -5.26
C THR A 178 -15.10 9.59 -5.00
N MET A 179 -15.87 8.87 -4.17
CA MET A 179 -15.55 7.50 -3.78
C MET A 179 -15.83 6.54 -4.94
N MET A 180 -16.98 6.66 -5.59
CA MET A 180 -17.32 5.82 -6.74
C MET A 180 -18.19 6.63 -7.69
N ASP A 181 -17.72 6.79 -8.92
CA ASP A 181 -18.50 7.38 -10.01
C ASP A 181 -18.85 6.33 -11.06
N TYR A 182 -20.09 5.84 -11.04
CA TYR A 182 -20.61 4.85 -11.99
C TYR A 182 -21.21 5.47 -13.25
N ARG A 183 -21.07 6.78 -13.47
CA ARG A 183 -21.57 7.43 -14.71
C ARG A 183 -20.75 7.03 -15.94
N LEU A 184 -19.48 6.66 -15.73
CA LEU A 184 -18.60 6.12 -16.76
C LEU A 184 -18.44 4.62 -16.53
N LEU A 185 -18.96 3.83 -17.48
CA LEU A 185 -18.92 2.38 -17.44
C LEU A 185 -18.07 1.84 -18.59
N TYR A 186 -17.34 0.75 -18.34
CA TYR A 186 -16.68 -0.03 -19.38
C TYR A 186 -17.52 -1.26 -19.72
N GLN A 187 -18.03 -1.31 -20.95
CA GLN A 187 -18.82 -2.43 -21.46
C GLN A 187 -19.93 -2.88 -20.47
N ASN A 188 -20.04 -4.18 -20.22
CA ASN A 188 -20.93 -4.77 -19.22
C ASN A 188 -20.13 -5.24 -17.99
N SER A 189 -19.23 -4.38 -17.48
CA SER A 189 -18.42 -4.65 -16.28
C SER A 189 -18.91 -3.84 -15.09
N THR A 190 -18.53 -4.28 -13.88
CA THR A 190 -18.60 -3.41 -12.71
C THR A 190 -17.38 -2.50 -12.75
N SER A 191 -17.59 -1.24 -13.11
CA SER A 191 -16.52 -0.24 -13.21
C SER A 191 -16.96 1.11 -12.69
N PHE A 192 -16.03 1.88 -12.16
CA PHE A 192 -16.28 3.23 -11.66
C PHE A 192 -14.99 4.03 -11.61
N THR A 193 -15.12 5.34 -11.42
CA THR A 193 -13.97 6.26 -11.32
C THR A 193 -13.88 6.86 -9.91
N TYR A 194 -12.68 6.87 -9.34
CA TYR A 194 -12.34 7.70 -8.19
C TYR A 194 -11.89 9.08 -8.66
N VAL A 195 -12.26 10.14 -7.92
CA VAL A 195 -11.66 11.47 -8.07
C VAL A 195 -11.21 11.91 -6.70
N LEU A 196 -9.89 12.09 -6.51
CA LEU A 196 -9.28 12.42 -5.23
C LEU A 196 -8.57 13.80 -5.34
N PRO A 197 -9.26 14.91 -5.03
CA PRO A 197 -8.71 16.26 -5.18
C PRO A 197 -7.64 16.63 -4.15
N LEU A 198 -6.44 16.98 -4.59
CA LEU A 198 -5.43 17.57 -3.70
C LEU A 198 -5.71 19.04 -3.42
N ASN A 199 -6.18 19.76 -4.43
CA ASN A 199 -6.57 21.15 -4.36
C ASN A 199 -7.58 21.45 -5.47
N ARG A 200 -7.92 22.73 -5.66
CA ARG A 200 -8.93 23.17 -6.64
C ARG A 200 -8.56 22.87 -8.10
N ARG A 201 -7.30 22.53 -8.41
CA ARG A 201 -6.81 22.30 -9.77
C ARG A 201 -6.10 20.98 -9.98
N GLU A 202 -5.74 20.26 -8.92
CA GLU A 202 -4.98 19.01 -9.00
C GLU A 202 -5.73 17.88 -8.31
N ALA A 203 -5.83 16.73 -8.99
CA ALA A 203 -6.51 15.54 -8.48
C ALA A 203 -5.89 14.25 -9.04
N LEU A 204 -6.02 13.15 -8.31
CA LEU A 204 -5.91 11.81 -8.88
C LEU A 204 -7.28 11.41 -9.44
N VAL A 205 -7.32 11.10 -10.73
CA VAL A 205 -8.49 10.48 -11.38
C VAL A 205 -8.11 9.06 -11.71
N GLU A 206 -8.83 8.09 -11.14
CA GLU A 206 -8.49 6.67 -11.27
C GLU A 206 -9.69 5.85 -11.69
N PHE A 207 -9.58 5.22 -12.85
CA PHE A 207 -10.58 4.28 -13.35
C PHE A 207 -10.33 2.90 -12.75
N THR A 208 -11.41 2.27 -12.30
CA THR A 208 -11.41 0.95 -11.67
C THR A 208 -12.44 0.06 -12.31
N LEU A 209 -12.09 -1.19 -12.57
CA LEU A 209 -13.04 -2.18 -13.06
C LEU A 209 -12.71 -3.58 -12.57
N PHE A 210 -13.73 -4.43 -12.55
CA PHE A 210 -13.61 -5.83 -12.16
C PHE A 210 -13.86 -6.75 -13.35
N THR A 211 -12.92 -7.66 -13.60
CA THR A 211 -13.02 -8.71 -14.63
C THR A 211 -12.54 -10.06 -14.12
N ARG A 212 -12.93 -11.11 -14.83
CA ARG A 212 -12.40 -12.46 -14.60
C ARG A 212 -10.95 -12.56 -15.06
N ASP A 213 -10.68 -12.02 -16.24
CA ASP A 213 -9.42 -12.16 -16.95
C ASP A 213 -8.57 -10.89 -16.81
N LEU A 214 -7.25 -11.08 -16.88
CA LEU A 214 -6.29 -9.99 -16.79
C LEU A 214 -6.33 -9.16 -18.10
N LEU A 215 -6.67 -7.88 -17.98
CA LEU A 215 -6.63 -6.95 -19.10
C LEU A 215 -5.20 -6.64 -19.54
N GLN A 216 -5.03 -6.45 -20.85
CA GLN A 216 -3.82 -5.90 -21.46
C GLN A 216 -3.89 -4.37 -21.51
N GLU A 217 -2.76 -3.71 -21.73
CA GLU A 217 -2.72 -2.24 -21.77
C GLU A 217 -3.51 -1.63 -22.94
N ALA A 218 -3.78 -2.41 -23.99
CA ALA A 218 -4.56 -1.98 -25.15
C ALA A 218 -6.08 -2.18 -25.01
N ASP A 219 -6.53 -2.89 -23.96
CA ASP A 219 -7.96 -3.17 -23.67
C ASP A 219 -8.65 -2.00 -22.95
#